data_AF-A0AAZ1XEW4-F1
#
_entry.id   AF-A0AAZ1XEW4-F1
#
_cell.length_a   1.000
_cell.length_b   1.000
_cell.length_c   1.000
_cell.angle_alpha   90.00
_cell.angle_beta   90.00
_cell.angle_gamma   90.00
#
_symmetry.space_group_name_H-M   'P 1'
#
loop_
_entity.id
_entity.type
_entity.pdbx_description
1 polymer ?
#
loop_
_entity_poly.entity_id
_entity_poly.type
_entity_poly.pdbx_seq_one_letter_code
_entity_poly.pdbx_strand_id
1 'polypeptide(L)'
;MERGGLQAGDHVALVFPPGIDLSAAFYGCLYAGCVPITVRPPHPQNISTTLPTVKMIVEVSHSACVMTTAVICKLLRSKEAMATISIRNWPPVLDSGFAASAESERDVGWGRVCVFLKRLGKKADSRSLSLAHCDPKATDLLELESRRCAAGGSLRCLPSVGELDLSCNKLLAGGLSRLTFHLAHVTHLERLDLHLCCLTRDDLEALIQVLPSLTALTELDVSSNKEVGGVVHPLVSALPVTQMRRLPFNSCYLSNESFTALALAVPYLRRVDISWCKVVGGHLAPCWMLCSHQSSASSV
;
A
#
# COMPACT_ATOMS: atom_id res chain seq x y z
N MET A 1 12.59 21.91 -16.34
CA MET A 1 12.31 21.11 -15.14
C MET A 1 13.24 19.92 -15.16
N GLU A 2 14.17 19.84 -14.21
CA GLU A 2 15.03 18.66 -14.03
C GLU A 2 14.14 17.49 -13.58
N ARG A 3 13.97 16.49 -14.45
CA ARG A 3 13.30 15.23 -14.10
C ARG A 3 14.39 14.29 -13.56
N GLY A 4 14.23 13.78 -12.34
CA GLY A 4 15.15 12.79 -11.80
C GLY A 4 14.97 11.49 -12.58
N GLY A 5 15.93 11.13 -13.44
CA GLY A 5 15.91 9.90 -14.23
C GLY A 5 16.17 8.65 -13.37
N LEU A 6 15.37 8.43 -12.34
CA LEU A 6 15.56 7.35 -11.37
C LEU A 6 15.21 5.99 -11.96
N GLN A 7 15.91 4.96 -11.52
CA GLN A 7 15.64 3.55 -11.82
C GLN A 7 15.09 2.83 -10.58
N ALA A 8 14.46 1.68 -10.81
CA ALA A 8 14.05 0.82 -9.70
C ALA A 8 15.29 0.36 -8.93
N GLY A 9 15.23 0.38 -7.60
CA GLY A 9 16.34 0.12 -6.69
C GLY A 9 17.12 1.36 -6.28
N ASP A 10 16.94 2.52 -6.94
CA ASP A 10 17.67 3.73 -6.58
C ASP A 10 17.25 4.24 -5.21
N HIS A 11 18.23 4.69 -4.44
CA HIS A 11 18.04 5.27 -3.12
C HIS A 11 17.65 6.74 -3.23
N VAL A 12 16.57 7.15 -2.57
CA VAL A 12 16.07 8.53 -2.58
C VAL A 12 16.05 9.06 -1.15
N ALA A 13 16.90 10.05 -0.86
CA ALA A 13 16.92 10.70 0.44
C ALA A 13 15.74 11.68 0.57
N LEU A 14 14.86 11.42 1.53
CA LEU A 14 13.67 12.19 1.83
C LEU A 14 13.93 13.10 3.02
N VAL A 15 14.21 14.37 2.74
CA VAL A 15 14.47 15.39 3.75
C VAL A 15 13.20 16.21 3.97
N PHE A 16 12.29 15.73 4.79
CA PHE A 16 11.00 16.40 5.04
C PHE A 16 10.74 16.56 6.54
N PRO A 17 10.05 17.65 6.96
CA PRO A 17 9.46 17.70 8.28
C PRO A 17 8.44 16.55 8.43
N PRO A 18 8.18 16.09 9.67
CA PRO A 18 7.12 15.11 9.89
C PRO A 18 5.77 15.67 9.42
N GLY A 19 5.04 14.87 8.65
CA GLY A 19 3.73 15.23 8.11
C GLY A 19 3.48 14.61 6.74
N ILE A 20 2.35 14.98 6.15
CA ILE A 20 1.81 14.35 4.93
C ILE A 20 2.73 14.39 3.71
N ASP A 21 3.62 15.38 3.62
CA ASP A 21 4.59 15.50 2.52
C ASP A 21 5.65 14.40 2.58
N LEU A 22 6.10 14.06 3.80
CA LEU A 22 7.03 12.96 4.01
C LEU A 22 6.36 11.64 3.65
N SER A 23 5.13 11.43 4.12
CA SER A 23 4.36 10.22 3.81
C SER A 23 4.14 10.07 2.31
N ALA A 24 3.71 11.15 1.63
CA ALA A 24 3.50 11.13 0.18
C ALA A 24 4.80 10.86 -0.60
N ALA A 25 5.91 11.45 -0.18
CA ALA A 25 7.22 11.22 -0.80
C ALA A 25 7.73 9.80 -0.56
N PHE A 26 7.53 9.26 0.64
CA PHE A 26 7.91 7.90 1.03
C PHE A 26 7.20 6.87 0.15
N TYR A 27 5.86 6.92 0.12
CA TYR A 27 5.09 6.02 -0.72
C TYR A 27 5.35 6.27 -2.20
N GLY A 28 5.52 7.53 -2.62
CA GLY A 28 5.92 7.89 -3.97
C GLY A 28 7.22 7.24 -4.44
N CYS A 29 8.21 7.06 -3.55
CA CYS A 29 9.43 6.31 -3.87
C CYS A 29 9.12 4.84 -4.11
N LEU A 30 8.33 4.22 -3.23
CA LEU A 30 7.94 2.82 -3.36
C LEU A 30 7.20 2.57 -4.69
N TYR A 31 6.29 3.48 -5.09
CA TYR A 31 5.63 3.44 -6.40
C TYR A 31 6.58 3.53 -7.58
N ALA A 32 7.64 4.31 -7.45
CA ALA A 32 8.66 4.44 -8.48
C ALA A 32 9.65 3.26 -8.47
N GLY A 33 9.47 2.29 -7.55
CA GLY A 33 10.40 1.18 -7.32
C GLY A 33 11.71 1.63 -6.65
N CYS A 34 11.76 2.84 -6.11
CA CYS A 34 12.92 3.42 -5.42
C CYS A 34 12.89 3.08 -3.92
N VAL A 35 14.05 3.12 -3.27
CA VAL A 35 14.19 2.90 -1.83
C VAL A 35 14.15 4.25 -1.10
N PRO A 36 13.10 4.55 -0.32
CA PRO A 36 13.01 5.80 0.43
C PRO A 36 13.95 5.79 1.65
N ILE A 37 14.72 6.85 1.83
CA ILE A 37 15.65 7.02 2.96
C ILE A 37 15.26 8.28 3.70
N THR A 38 14.58 8.13 4.84
CA THR A 38 14.06 9.26 5.60
C THR A 38 15.19 9.94 6.38
N VAL A 39 15.30 11.26 6.22
CA VAL A 39 16.34 12.07 6.85
C VAL A 39 15.70 13.28 7.51
N ARG A 40 16.04 13.54 8.77
CA ARG A 40 15.54 14.72 9.47
C ARG A 40 16.07 16.00 8.78
N PRO A 41 15.23 17.02 8.52
CA PRO A 41 15.69 18.28 7.97
C PRO A 41 16.75 18.96 8.83
N PRO A 42 17.72 19.66 8.21
CA PRO A 42 18.67 20.49 8.97
C PRO A 42 17.92 21.67 9.60
N HIS A 43 18.37 22.10 10.78
CA HIS A 43 17.70 23.17 11.50
C HIS A 43 18.14 24.53 10.94
N PRO A 44 17.22 25.43 10.53
CA PRO A 44 17.58 26.69 9.86
C PRO A 44 18.54 27.58 10.66
N GLN A 45 18.36 27.64 11.99
CA GLN A 45 19.20 28.44 12.89
C GLN A 45 20.60 27.85 13.11
N ASN A 46 20.77 26.53 12.94
CA ASN A 46 21.99 25.78 13.29
C ASN A 46 22.44 24.91 12.11
N ILE A 47 22.44 25.49 10.91
CA ILE A 47 22.70 24.73 9.69
C ILE A 47 24.12 24.18 9.63
N SER A 48 25.11 24.92 10.15
CA SER A 48 26.51 24.50 10.17
C SER A 48 26.77 23.23 10.98
N THR A 49 25.95 22.97 12.01
CA THR A 49 26.09 21.80 12.88
C THR A 49 25.15 20.65 12.51
N THR A 50 24.00 20.94 11.90
CA THR A 50 22.97 19.92 11.59
C THR A 50 23.04 19.38 10.16
N LEU A 51 23.50 20.19 9.20
CA LEU A 51 23.65 19.79 7.80
C LEU A 51 24.69 18.67 7.57
N PRO A 52 25.82 18.59 8.31
CA PRO A 52 26.76 17.47 8.19
C PRO A 52 26.11 16.10 8.41
N THR A 53 25.14 15.99 9.32
CA THR A 53 24.41 14.73 9.56
C THR A 53 23.56 14.33 8.36
N VAL A 54 22.87 15.29 7.74
CA VAL A 54 22.10 15.06 6.50
C VAL A 54 23.03 14.60 5.38
N LYS A 55 24.16 15.29 5.21
CA LYS A 55 25.19 14.93 4.23
C LYS A 55 25.69 13.50 4.42
N MET A 56 26.07 13.15 5.65
CA MET A 56 26.59 11.83 5.99
C MET A 56 25.61 10.73 5.61
N ILE A 57 24.31 10.89 5.92
CA ILE A 57 23.29 9.91 5.58
C ILE A 57 23.13 9.79 4.06
N VAL A 58 23.08 10.92 3.33
CA VAL A 58 22.98 10.94 1.86
C VAL A 58 24.18 10.24 1.20
N GLU A 59 25.39 10.44 1.73
CA GLU A 59 26.62 9.81 1.22
C GLU A 59 26.67 8.31 1.52
N VAL A 60 26.43 7.91 2.77
CA VAL A 60 26.44 6.48 3.18
C VAL A 60 25.37 5.68 2.46
N SER A 61 24.22 6.32 2.21
CA SER A 61 23.15 5.68 1.47
C SER A 61 23.37 5.65 -0.04
N HIS A 62 24.38 6.32 -0.59
CA HIS A 62 24.54 6.46 -2.04
C HIS A 62 23.25 6.95 -2.73
N SER A 63 22.57 7.91 -2.12
CA SER A 63 21.29 8.41 -2.64
C SER A 63 21.47 9.02 -4.04
N ALA A 64 20.65 8.59 -4.99
CA ALA A 64 20.65 9.10 -6.37
C ALA A 64 20.11 10.53 -6.44
N CYS A 65 19.22 10.92 -5.54
CA CYS A 65 18.74 12.29 -5.37
C CYS A 65 18.33 12.58 -3.92
N VAL A 66 18.25 13.87 -3.57
CA VAL A 66 17.60 14.34 -2.35
C VAL A 66 16.27 14.99 -2.75
N MET A 67 15.17 14.53 -2.17
CA MET A 67 13.87 15.16 -2.33
C MET A 67 13.43 15.84 -1.05
N THR A 68 12.86 17.02 -1.20
CA THR A 68 12.49 17.89 -0.08
C THR A 68 11.45 18.94 -0.50
N THR A 69 10.92 19.71 0.45
CA THR A 69 10.05 20.87 0.15
C THR A 69 10.84 22.05 -0.40
N ALA A 70 10.16 22.95 -1.12
CA ALA A 70 10.71 24.21 -1.62
C ALA A 70 11.47 25.04 -0.56
N VAL A 71 10.96 25.07 0.68
CA VAL A 71 11.57 25.82 1.79
C VAL A 71 12.93 25.24 2.15
N ILE A 72 13.02 23.92 2.33
CA ILE A 72 14.27 23.25 2.67
C ILE A 72 15.21 23.21 1.45
N CYS A 73 14.68 23.11 0.22
CA CYS A 73 15.47 23.30 -1.00
C CYS A 73 16.24 24.62 -1.01
N LYS A 74 15.57 25.72 -0.65
CA LYS A 74 16.21 27.05 -0.52
C LYS A 74 17.24 27.06 0.61
N LEU A 75 16.95 26.41 1.73
CA LEU A 75 17.86 26.31 2.87
C LEU A 75 19.14 25.53 2.51
N LEU A 76 19.02 24.38 1.83
CA LEU A 76 20.17 23.57 1.39
C LEU A 76 21.04 24.29 0.34
N ARG A 77 20.47 25.26 -0.38
CA ARG A 77 21.16 26.08 -1.38
C ARG A 77 21.61 27.44 -0.81
N SER A 78 21.51 27.67 0.49
CA SER A 78 21.92 28.92 1.12
C SER A 78 23.46 29.08 1.14
N LYS A 79 23.93 30.31 1.33
CA LYS A 79 25.37 30.58 1.47
C LYS A 79 25.97 29.88 2.70
N GLU A 80 25.23 29.80 3.81
CA GLU A 80 25.71 29.09 5.01
C GLU A 80 25.84 27.58 4.76
N ALA A 81 24.88 26.98 4.03
CA ALA A 81 24.94 25.59 3.65
C ALA A 81 26.17 25.31 2.76
N MET A 82 26.37 26.12 1.72
CA MET A 82 27.52 26.01 0.81
C MET A 82 28.87 26.21 1.52
N ALA A 83 28.92 27.01 2.58
CA ALA A 83 30.12 27.20 3.39
C ALA A 83 30.42 26.02 4.32
N THR A 84 29.40 25.25 4.70
CA THR A 84 29.51 24.11 5.63
C THR A 84 29.93 22.83 4.92
N ILE A 85 29.44 22.62 3.69
CA ILE A 85 29.59 21.38 2.94
C ILE A 85 29.97 21.68 1.49
N SER A 86 30.95 20.95 0.94
CA SER A 86 31.22 21.00 -0.50
C SER A 86 30.09 20.28 -1.26
N ILE A 87 29.24 21.05 -1.95
CA ILE A 87 28.08 20.55 -2.73
C ILE A 87 28.51 19.91 -4.06
N ARG A 88 29.78 20.01 -4.46
CA ARG A 88 30.27 19.61 -5.79
C ARG A 88 30.06 18.10 -6.09
N ASN A 89 29.93 17.27 -5.05
CA ASN A 89 29.69 15.82 -5.16
C ASN A 89 28.30 15.42 -4.62
N TRP A 90 27.44 16.37 -4.28
CA TRP A 90 26.12 16.08 -3.74
C TRP A 90 25.17 15.67 -4.88
N PRO A 91 24.34 14.64 -4.70
CA PRO A 91 23.28 14.31 -5.66
C PRO A 91 22.30 15.49 -5.92
N PRO A 92 21.53 15.47 -7.01
CA PRO A 92 20.57 16.55 -7.29
C PRO A 92 19.53 16.71 -6.15
N VAL A 93 19.35 17.95 -5.69
CA VAL A 93 18.32 18.32 -4.70
C VAL A 93 17.07 18.80 -5.43
N LEU A 94 15.99 18.02 -5.34
CA LEU A 94 14.73 18.23 -6.04
C LEU A 94 13.64 18.72 -5.07
N ASP A 95 12.88 19.72 -5.51
CA ASP A 95 11.65 20.13 -4.85
C ASP A 95 10.52 19.16 -5.21
N SER A 96 9.84 18.64 -4.19
CA SER A 96 8.65 17.80 -4.36
C SER A 96 7.50 18.54 -5.05
N GLY A 97 7.49 19.88 -4.98
CA GLY A 97 6.51 20.71 -5.68
C GLY A 97 5.15 20.78 -5.00
N PHE A 98 5.02 20.30 -3.76
CA PHE A 98 3.77 20.37 -2.98
C PHE A 98 3.31 21.82 -2.72
N ALA A 99 4.21 22.81 -2.82
CA ALA A 99 3.92 24.21 -2.57
C ALA A 99 3.32 24.99 -3.76
N ALA A 100 3.24 24.41 -4.96
CA ALA A 100 2.71 25.08 -6.16
C ALA A 100 1.29 24.66 -6.56
N SER A 101 0.71 23.66 -5.90
CA SER A 101 -0.70 23.26 -6.07
C SER A 101 -1.61 23.89 -4.99
N ALA A 102 -1.28 25.11 -4.56
CA ALA A 102 -2.16 25.92 -3.71
C ALA A 102 -3.42 26.41 -4.45
N GLU A 103 -3.57 26.08 -5.74
CA GLU A 103 -4.87 26.10 -6.40
C GLU A 103 -5.54 24.74 -6.22
N SER A 104 -6.31 24.66 -5.13
CA SER A 104 -7.26 23.61 -4.76
C SER A 104 -6.85 22.74 -3.58
N GLU A 105 -7.51 22.98 -2.45
CA GLU A 105 -7.62 22.14 -1.23
C GLU A 105 -8.20 20.72 -1.48
N ARG A 106 -8.07 20.16 -2.70
CA ARG A 106 -8.63 18.87 -3.14
C ARG A 106 -7.61 17.73 -3.21
N ASP A 107 -6.30 17.99 -3.06
CA ASP A 107 -5.23 16.98 -3.21
C ASP A 107 -4.52 16.66 -1.88
N VAL A 108 -5.20 15.89 -1.03
CA VAL A 108 -4.65 15.40 0.23
C VAL A 108 -4.19 13.94 0.07
N GLY A 109 -3.01 13.62 0.60
CA GLY A 109 -2.43 12.27 0.58
C GLY A 109 -1.97 11.82 -0.81
N TRP A 110 -2.81 11.06 -1.51
CA TRP A 110 -2.43 10.42 -2.76
C TRP A 110 -2.25 11.36 -3.95
N GLY A 111 -2.98 12.48 -3.97
CA GLY A 111 -2.74 13.55 -4.97
C GLY A 111 -1.28 14.02 -4.92
N ARG A 112 -0.70 14.10 -3.72
CA ARG A 112 0.72 14.43 -3.51
C ARG A 112 1.65 13.30 -3.98
N VAL A 113 1.29 12.03 -3.75
CA VAL A 113 2.02 10.87 -4.30
C VAL A 113 2.07 10.93 -5.83
N CYS A 114 0.96 11.26 -6.49
CA CYS A 114 0.90 11.41 -7.94
C CYS A 114 1.76 12.57 -8.46
N VAL A 115 1.74 13.71 -7.76
CA VAL A 115 2.63 14.86 -8.05
C VAL A 115 4.09 14.44 -7.90
N PHE A 116 4.41 13.70 -6.85
CA PHE A 116 5.74 13.17 -6.59
C PHE A 116 6.21 12.23 -7.72
N LEU A 117 5.38 11.28 -8.15
CA LEU A 117 5.69 10.37 -9.25
C LEU A 117 5.92 11.09 -10.58
N LYS A 118 5.07 12.08 -10.90
CA LYS A 118 5.27 12.96 -12.06
C LYS A 118 6.61 13.68 -12.02
N ARG A 119 7.08 14.07 -10.82
CA ARG A 119 8.38 14.74 -10.63
C ARG A 119 9.56 13.78 -10.81
N LEU A 120 9.39 12.53 -10.41
CA LEU A 120 10.34 11.46 -10.71
C LEU A 120 10.36 11.05 -12.18
N GLY A 121 9.53 11.67 -13.03
CA GLY A 121 9.45 11.32 -14.46
C GLY A 121 8.91 9.91 -14.70
N LYS A 122 8.35 9.26 -13.68
CA LYS A 122 7.71 7.95 -13.76
C LYS A 122 6.21 8.17 -13.92
N LYS A 123 5.61 7.49 -14.90
CA LYS A 123 4.17 7.22 -14.84
C LYS A 123 3.97 6.08 -13.84
N ALA A 124 2.90 6.15 -13.05
CA ALA A 124 2.42 5.01 -12.28
C ALA A 124 1.87 3.95 -13.24
N ASP A 125 2.73 3.36 -14.08
CA ASP A 125 2.42 2.22 -14.95
C ASP A 125 2.56 0.88 -14.19
N SER A 126 2.62 0.94 -12.87
CA SER A 126 2.63 -0.25 -12.04
C SER A 126 1.21 -0.81 -11.95
N ARG A 127 0.92 -1.82 -12.77
CA ARG A 127 -0.24 -2.70 -12.57
C ARG A 127 -0.24 -3.34 -11.19
N SER A 128 0.90 -3.40 -10.50
CA SER A 128 1.02 -3.96 -9.16
C SER A 128 1.57 -2.94 -8.17
N LEU A 129 0.85 -2.73 -7.08
CA LEU A 129 1.22 -1.93 -5.92
C LEU A 129 1.43 -2.87 -4.73
N SER A 130 2.67 -2.99 -4.23
CA SER A 130 2.93 -3.61 -2.93
C SER A 130 3.38 -2.58 -1.91
N LEU A 131 2.65 -2.50 -0.80
CA LEU A 131 2.97 -1.80 0.45
C LEU A 131 3.18 -2.81 1.59
N ALA A 132 3.60 -4.03 1.25
CA ALA A 132 3.87 -5.04 2.26
C ALA A 132 4.95 -4.55 3.23
N HIS A 133 4.81 -4.88 4.52
CA HIS A 133 5.81 -4.57 5.56
C HIS A 133 6.11 -3.07 5.77
N CYS A 134 5.24 -2.16 5.30
CA CYS A 134 5.47 -0.72 5.43
C CYS A 134 5.07 -0.15 6.80
N ASP A 135 4.45 -0.98 7.68
CA ASP A 135 3.91 -0.57 8.98
C ASP A 135 3.12 0.78 8.93
N PRO A 136 2.22 0.99 7.94
CA PRO A 136 1.40 2.19 7.90
C PRO A 136 0.57 2.23 9.18
N LYS A 137 0.74 3.25 10.01
CA LYS A 137 -0.15 3.44 11.15
C LYS A 137 -1.54 3.75 10.60
N ALA A 138 -2.59 3.34 11.30
CA ALA A 138 -3.96 3.79 10.99
C ALA A 138 -4.07 5.33 10.87
N THR A 139 -3.14 6.09 11.47
CA THR A 139 -2.99 7.55 11.31
C THR A 139 -2.58 7.99 9.91
N ASP A 140 -1.75 7.23 9.22
CA ASP A 140 -1.35 7.49 7.83
C ASP A 140 -2.52 7.25 6.86
N LEU A 141 -3.45 6.37 7.25
CA LEU A 141 -4.75 6.16 6.58
C LEU A 141 -5.81 7.19 7.03
N LEU A 142 -5.78 7.68 8.28
CA LEU A 142 -6.61 8.79 8.78
C LEU A 142 -6.32 10.11 8.04
N GLU A 143 -5.06 10.37 7.65
CA GLU A 143 -4.74 11.55 6.84
C GLU A 143 -5.29 11.47 5.41
N LEU A 144 -5.63 10.28 4.91
CA LEU A 144 -6.42 10.12 3.67
C LEU A 144 -7.91 10.45 3.88
N GLU A 145 -8.40 10.35 5.12
CA GLU A 145 -9.81 10.64 5.46
C GLU A 145 -10.08 12.07 5.91
N SER A 146 -9.05 12.89 6.19
CA SER A 146 -9.23 14.23 6.75
C SER A 146 -9.73 15.24 5.70
N ARG A 147 -10.96 15.03 5.24
CA ARG A 147 -12.15 15.89 5.40
C ARG A 147 -13.03 15.78 4.15
N ARG A 148 -14.14 15.02 4.29
CA ARG A 148 -15.38 15.13 3.50
C ARG A 148 -15.18 15.51 2.03
N CYS A 149 -14.55 14.63 1.25
CA CYS A 149 -14.54 14.76 -0.20
C CYS A 149 -15.91 14.33 -0.76
N ALA A 150 -16.69 15.29 -1.24
CA ALA A 150 -17.92 15.06 -2.01
C ALA A 150 -17.67 14.53 -3.45
N ALA A 151 -16.44 14.09 -3.77
CA ALA A 151 -16.11 13.33 -4.96
C ALA A 151 -14.96 12.36 -4.59
N GLY A 152 -15.19 11.06 -4.75
CA GLY A 152 -14.43 9.96 -4.13
C GLY A 152 -12.90 10.08 -4.19
N GLY A 153 -12.25 9.65 -3.11
CA GLY A 153 -10.85 9.97 -2.88
C GLY A 153 -9.80 9.11 -3.58
N SER A 154 -8.56 9.40 -3.18
CA SER A 154 -7.22 8.86 -3.50
C SER A 154 -7.06 7.76 -4.56
N LEU A 155 -7.75 6.62 -4.47
CA LEU A 155 -7.53 5.52 -5.42
C LEU A 155 -8.10 5.78 -6.83
N ARG A 156 -8.95 6.80 -7.02
CA ARG A 156 -9.40 7.23 -8.37
C ARG A 156 -8.26 7.71 -9.27
N CYS A 157 -7.11 8.07 -8.70
CA CYS A 157 -5.94 8.51 -9.45
C CYS A 157 -5.06 7.35 -9.95
N LEU A 158 -5.44 6.09 -9.68
CA LEU A 158 -4.76 4.87 -10.14
C LEU A 158 -5.68 3.99 -10.99
N PRO A 159 -6.14 4.44 -12.16
CA PRO A 159 -6.98 3.62 -13.03
C PRO A 159 -6.28 2.36 -13.57
N SER A 160 -4.98 2.20 -13.35
CA SER A 160 -4.13 1.14 -13.88
C SER A 160 -3.70 0.07 -12.88
N VAL A 161 -3.97 0.22 -11.57
CA VAL A 161 -3.54 -0.75 -10.55
C VAL A 161 -4.48 -1.95 -10.55
N GLY A 162 -3.97 -3.09 -11.03
CA GLY A 162 -4.64 -4.38 -11.03
C GLY A 162 -4.24 -5.26 -9.84
N GLU A 163 -3.14 -5.00 -9.14
CA GLU A 163 -2.70 -5.79 -7.99
C GLU A 163 -2.37 -4.85 -6.84
N LEU A 164 -2.95 -5.10 -5.68
CA LEU A 164 -2.75 -4.33 -4.47
C LEU A 164 -2.36 -5.27 -3.33
N ASP A 165 -1.11 -5.21 -2.91
CA ASP A 165 -0.57 -5.96 -1.80
C ASP A 165 -0.36 -5.01 -0.61
N LEU A 166 -1.11 -5.25 0.45
CA LEU A 166 -1.05 -4.53 1.73
C LEU A 166 -0.63 -5.47 2.86
N SER A 167 0.00 -6.59 2.54
CA SER A 167 0.29 -7.66 3.49
C SER A 167 1.27 -7.28 4.59
N CYS A 168 1.30 -8.09 5.65
CA CYS A 168 2.20 -7.94 6.80
C CYS A 168 2.13 -6.57 7.49
N ASN A 169 1.03 -5.82 7.32
CA ASN A 169 0.82 -4.52 7.94
C ASN A 169 -0.05 -4.68 9.18
N LYS A 170 0.58 -5.00 10.33
CA LYS A 170 -0.13 -5.27 11.59
C LYS A 170 -0.90 -4.06 12.13
N LEU A 171 -0.50 -2.87 11.74
CA LEU A 171 -1.11 -1.60 12.14
C LEU A 171 -2.31 -1.20 11.26
N LEU A 172 -2.64 -2.01 10.26
CA LEU A 172 -3.84 -1.88 9.42
C LEU A 172 -5.13 -2.27 10.18
N ALA A 173 -4.99 -3.07 11.24
CA ALA A 173 -6.09 -3.49 12.11
C ALA A 173 -6.87 -2.28 12.67
N GLY A 174 -8.18 -2.25 12.42
CA GLY A 174 -9.11 -1.17 12.79
C GLY A 174 -9.10 0.03 11.83
N GLY A 175 -8.26 0.01 10.80
CA GLY A 175 -8.12 1.07 9.80
C GLY A 175 -8.57 0.68 8.39
N LEU A 176 -8.84 -0.61 8.12
CA LEU A 176 -9.16 -1.08 6.77
C LEU A 176 -10.51 -0.57 6.28
N SER A 177 -11.48 -0.38 7.18
CA SER A 177 -12.82 0.15 6.87
C SER A 177 -12.83 1.50 6.16
N ARG A 178 -11.73 2.24 6.29
CA ARG A 178 -11.47 3.53 5.66
C ARG A 178 -10.97 3.36 4.23
N LEU A 179 -10.10 2.39 4.03
CA LEU A 179 -9.55 2.01 2.74
C LEU A 179 -10.61 1.35 1.84
N THR A 180 -11.56 0.60 2.41
CA THR A 180 -12.64 -0.05 1.65
C THR A 180 -13.53 0.97 0.91
N PHE A 181 -13.73 2.18 1.45
CA PHE A 181 -14.44 3.24 0.74
C PHE A 181 -13.77 3.63 -0.59
N HIS A 182 -12.44 3.59 -0.62
CA HIS A 182 -11.68 3.84 -1.85
C HIS A 182 -11.66 2.62 -2.77
N LEU A 183 -11.53 1.41 -2.21
CA LEU A 183 -11.58 0.16 -2.98
C LEU A 183 -12.85 0.05 -3.81
N ALA A 184 -13.99 0.57 -3.33
CA ALA A 184 -15.26 0.55 -4.05
C ALA A 184 -15.19 1.18 -5.45
N HIS A 185 -14.21 2.05 -5.68
CA HIS A 185 -14.01 2.76 -6.92
C HIS A 185 -12.92 2.14 -7.82
N VAL A 186 -12.17 1.15 -7.33
CA VAL A 186 -11.09 0.45 -8.06
C VAL A 186 -11.64 -0.85 -8.62
N THR A 187 -12.63 -0.74 -9.51
CA THR A 187 -13.32 -1.91 -10.07
C THR A 187 -12.44 -2.77 -10.98
N HIS A 188 -11.29 -2.23 -11.41
CA HIS A 188 -10.29 -2.90 -12.25
C HIS A 188 -9.26 -3.73 -11.45
N LEU A 189 -9.38 -3.79 -10.11
CA LEU A 189 -8.45 -4.55 -9.28
C LEU A 189 -8.61 -6.06 -9.50
N GLU A 190 -7.55 -6.72 -9.91
CA GLU A 190 -7.45 -8.17 -10.17
C GLU A 190 -6.95 -8.96 -8.95
N ARG A 191 -6.06 -8.39 -8.12
CA ARG A 191 -5.48 -9.04 -6.94
C ARG A 191 -5.47 -8.12 -5.73
N LEU A 192 -5.89 -8.63 -4.58
CA LEU A 192 -5.80 -7.95 -3.29
C LEU A 192 -5.15 -8.87 -2.27
N ASP A 193 -4.00 -8.49 -1.72
CA ASP A 193 -3.30 -9.23 -0.67
C ASP A 193 -3.36 -8.46 0.67
N LEU A 194 -3.93 -9.12 1.69
CA LEU A 194 -4.11 -8.64 3.05
C LEU A 194 -3.60 -9.68 4.07
N HIS A 195 -2.69 -10.57 3.67
CA HIS A 195 -2.19 -11.60 4.58
C HIS A 195 -1.41 -10.99 5.75
N LEU A 196 -1.47 -11.60 6.94
CA LEU A 196 -0.73 -11.14 8.13
C LEU A 196 -0.99 -9.67 8.56
N CYS A 197 -2.17 -9.12 8.25
CA CYS A 197 -2.54 -7.75 8.61
C CYS A 197 -3.22 -7.58 9.97
N CYS A 198 -3.40 -8.66 10.73
CA CYS A 198 -4.12 -8.66 12.01
C CYS A 198 -5.55 -8.05 11.91
N LEU A 199 -6.26 -8.30 10.80
CA LEU A 199 -7.57 -7.70 10.53
C LEU A 199 -8.57 -7.99 11.66
N THR A 200 -9.30 -6.95 12.07
CA THR A 200 -10.40 -7.05 13.04
C THR A 200 -11.69 -7.47 12.37
N ARG A 201 -12.72 -7.81 13.17
CA ARG A 201 -14.04 -8.13 12.63
C ARG A 201 -14.65 -6.96 11.85
N ASP A 202 -14.53 -5.74 12.35
CA ASP A 202 -15.04 -4.53 11.70
C ASP A 202 -14.36 -4.28 10.35
N ASP A 203 -13.06 -4.54 10.25
CA ASP A 203 -12.30 -4.45 8.99
C ASP A 203 -12.84 -5.43 7.94
N LEU A 204 -13.14 -6.66 8.37
CA LEU A 204 -13.66 -7.71 7.50
C LEU A 204 -15.10 -7.42 7.09
N GLU A 205 -15.95 -6.93 7.99
CA GLU A 205 -17.31 -6.50 7.67
C GLU A 205 -17.30 -5.37 6.64
N ALA A 206 -16.40 -4.39 6.78
CA ALA A 206 -16.23 -3.33 5.80
C ALA A 206 -15.68 -3.85 4.46
N LEU A 207 -14.79 -4.85 4.48
CA LEU A 207 -14.30 -5.51 3.27
C LEU A 207 -15.44 -6.22 2.54
N ILE A 208 -16.25 -6.99 3.26
CA ILE A 208 -17.41 -7.73 2.74
C ILE A 208 -18.37 -6.79 1.99
N GLN A 209 -18.60 -5.58 2.51
CA GLN A 209 -19.47 -4.60 1.85
C GLN A 209 -18.92 -4.10 0.51
N VAL A 210 -17.60 -4.07 0.32
CA VAL A 210 -16.99 -3.55 -0.90
C VAL A 210 -16.69 -4.62 -1.95
N LEU A 211 -16.50 -5.88 -1.56
CA LEU A 211 -16.19 -6.98 -2.49
C LEU A 211 -17.10 -7.06 -3.73
N PRO A 212 -18.43 -6.82 -3.64
CA PRO A 212 -19.30 -6.85 -4.82
C PRO A 212 -18.97 -5.78 -5.87
N SER A 213 -18.31 -4.69 -5.48
CA SER A 213 -17.89 -3.61 -6.38
C SER A 213 -16.60 -3.95 -7.14
N LEU A 214 -15.79 -4.89 -6.63
CA LEU A 214 -14.51 -5.29 -7.22
C LEU A 214 -14.72 -6.36 -8.31
N THR A 215 -15.39 -5.98 -9.39
CA THR A 215 -15.88 -6.92 -10.42
C THR A 215 -14.78 -7.63 -11.22
N ALA A 216 -13.55 -7.10 -11.24
CA ALA A 216 -12.40 -7.73 -11.88
C ALA A 216 -11.56 -8.61 -10.94
N LEU A 217 -11.93 -8.74 -9.66
CA LEU A 217 -11.11 -9.40 -8.65
C LEU A 217 -11.02 -10.91 -8.93
N THR A 218 -9.79 -11.38 -9.08
CA THR A 218 -9.46 -12.79 -9.33
C THR A 218 -8.77 -13.45 -8.14
N GLU A 219 -8.09 -12.66 -7.30
CA GLU A 219 -7.36 -13.18 -6.14
C GLU A 219 -7.55 -12.28 -4.93
N LEU A 220 -7.95 -12.90 -3.81
CA LEU A 220 -8.04 -12.23 -2.52
C LEU A 220 -7.29 -13.08 -1.50
N ASP A 221 -6.18 -12.57 -0.98
CA ASP A 221 -5.46 -13.21 0.12
C ASP A 221 -5.83 -12.55 1.45
N VAL A 222 -6.48 -13.31 2.34
CA VAL A 222 -6.79 -12.88 3.71
C VAL A 222 -6.16 -13.84 4.73
N SER A 223 -5.16 -14.61 4.30
CA SER A 223 -4.54 -15.63 5.13
C SER A 223 -3.84 -15.05 6.36
N SER A 224 -3.67 -15.89 7.38
CA SER A 224 -3.08 -15.54 8.67
C SER A 224 -3.81 -14.40 9.40
N ASN A 225 -5.10 -14.21 9.13
CA ASN A 225 -5.98 -13.34 9.89
C ASN A 225 -6.96 -14.18 10.71
N LYS A 226 -6.84 -14.09 12.04
CA LYS A 226 -7.56 -14.93 12.99
C LYS A 226 -9.08 -14.77 12.90
N GLU A 227 -9.55 -13.53 12.78
CA GLU A 227 -10.97 -13.18 12.78
C GLU A 227 -11.71 -13.60 11.50
N VAL A 228 -10.98 -13.91 10.41
CA VAL A 228 -11.59 -14.35 9.14
C VAL A 228 -12.45 -15.59 9.31
N GLY A 229 -12.05 -16.50 10.20
CA GLY A 229 -12.79 -17.73 10.46
C GLY A 229 -14.27 -17.52 10.84
N GLY A 230 -14.58 -16.44 11.55
CA GLY A 230 -15.94 -16.11 11.98
C GLY A 230 -16.82 -15.48 10.90
N VAL A 231 -16.24 -15.08 9.76
CA VAL A 231 -16.93 -14.33 8.69
C VAL A 231 -16.74 -14.94 7.30
N VAL A 232 -16.23 -16.18 7.21
CA VAL A 232 -16.02 -16.86 5.91
C VAL A 232 -17.31 -16.95 5.11
N HIS A 233 -18.45 -17.26 5.75
CA HIS A 233 -19.73 -17.36 5.05
C HIS A 233 -20.15 -16.06 4.34
N PRO A 234 -20.28 -14.92 5.05
CA PRO A 234 -20.61 -13.66 4.39
C PRO A 234 -19.50 -13.18 3.43
N LEU A 235 -18.23 -13.46 3.71
CA LEU A 235 -17.12 -13.13 2.82
C LEU A 235 -17.20 -13.87 1.49
N VAL A 236 -17.41 -15.17 1.53
CA VAL A 236 -17.57 -15.99 0.33
C VAL A 236 -18.81 -15.60 -0.46
N SER A 237 -19.90 -15.24 0.22
CA SER A 237 -21.14 -14.81 -0.42
C SER A 237 -21.04 -13.45 -1.13
N ALA A 238 -20.13 -12.58 -0.68
CA ALA A 238 -19.93 -11.25 -1.26
C ALA A 238 -18.88 -11.23 -2.40
N LEU A 239 -18.14 -12.32 -2.61
CA LEU A 239 -17.13 -12.39 -3.66
C LEU A 239 -17.74 -12.51 -5.06
N PRO A 240 -17.09 -11.95 -6.10
CA PRO A 240 -17.43 -12.21 -7.49
C PRO A 240 -16.95 -13.62 -7.90
N VAL A 241 -17.60 -14.65 -7.34
CA VAL A 241 -17.15 -16.06 -7.38
C VAL A 241 -16.89 -16.58 -8.79
N THR A 242 -17.55 -16.05 -9.83
CA THR A 242 -17.39 -16.50 -11.23
C THR A 242 -16.03 -16.17 -11.84
N GLN A 243 -15.29 -15.21 -11.29
CA GLN A 243 -13.97 -14.80 -11.79
C GLN A 243 -12.81 -15.17 -10.85
N MET A 244 -13.13 -15.57 -9.62
CA MET A 244 -12.14 -15.89 -8.59
C MET A 244 -11.32 -17.12 -8.96
N ARG A 245 -9.99 -17.02 -8.81
CA ARG A 245 -9.03 -18.09 -9.09
C ARG A 245 -8.34 -18.60 -7.83
N ARG A 246 -7.97 -17.69 -6.93
CA ARG A 246 -7.25 -18.01 -5.70
C ARG A 246 -7.89 -17.31 -4.51
N LEU A 247 -8.14 -18.08 -3.45
CA LEU A 247 -8.71 -17.58 -2.19
C LEU A 247 -8.07 -18.35 -1.02
N PRO A 248 -6.83 -18.01 -0.62
CA PRO A 248 -6.15 -18.64 0.50
C PRO A 248 -6.73 -18.21 1.85
N PHE A 249 -6.98 -19.19 2.72
CA PHE A 249 -7.42 -19.04 4.11
C PHE A 249 -6.43 -19.68 5.09
N ASN A 250 -5.16 -19.81 4.70
CA ASN A 250 -4.13 -20.44 5.51
C ASN A 250 -4.01 -19.78 6.87
N SER A 251 -3.79 -20.57 7.92
CA SER A 251 -3.62 -20.05 9.29
C SER A 251 -4.79 -19.16 9.77
N CYS A 252 -5.98 -19.28 9.19
CA CYS A 252 -7.21 -18.67 9.69
C CYS A 252 -7.86 -19.59 10.74
N TYR A 253 -8.54 -19.04 11.75
CA TYR A 253 -9.28 -19.85 12.74
C TYR A 253 -10.64 -20.30 12.19
N LEU A 254 -10.62 -21.08 11.11
CA LEU A 254 -11.83 -21.60 10.47
C LEU A 254 -12.68 -22.43 11.45
N SER A 255 -13.99 -22.24 11.42
CA SER A 255 -14.97 -23.03 12.16
C SER A 255 -15.61 -24.10 11.26
N ASN A 256 -16.44 -24.98 11.83
CA ASN A 256 -17.16 -25.99 11.06
C ASN A 256 -18.11 -25.36 10.03
N GLU A 257 -18.73 -24.23 10.36
CA GLU A 257 -19.62 -23.48 9.45
C GLU A 257 -18.83 -22.86 8.28
N SER A 258 -17.56 -22.51 8.49
CA SER A 258 -16.69 -22.01 7.42
C SER A 258 -16.50 -23.04 6.30
N PHE A 259 -16.43 -24.35 6.61
CA PHE A 259 -16.26 -25.40 5.60
C PHE A 259 -17.47 -25.54 4.70
N THR A 260 -18.69 -25.43 5.25
CA THR A 260 -19.93 -25.47 4.46
C THR A 260 -19.99 -24.31 3.47
N ALA A 261 -19.59 -23.11 3.90
CA ALA A 261 -19.51 -21.95 3.02
C ALA A 261 -18.46 -22.12 1.91
N LEU A 262 -17.27 -22.65 2.26
CA LEU A 262 -16.21 -22.92 1.29
C LEU A 262 -16.63 -23.98 0.26
N ALA A 263 -17.40 -24.99 0.67
CA ALA A 263 -17.91 -26.02 -0.24
C ALA A 263 -18.77 -25.44 -1.37
N LEU A 264 -19.48 -24.34 -1.11
CA LEU A 264 -20.28 -23.65 -2.13
C LEU A 264 -19.42 -22.86 -3.13
N ALA A 265 -18.24 -22.40 -2.72
CA ALA A 265 -17.35 -21.60 -3.57
C ALA A 265 -16.27 -22.39 -4.29
N VAL A 266 -15.85 -23.52 -3.73
CA VAL A 266 -14.83 -24.40 -4.33
C VAL A 266 -15.06 -24.77 -5.79
N PRO A 267 -16.31 -25.05 -6.26
CA PRO A 267 -16.55 -25.34 -7.67
C PRO A 267 -16.09 -24.24 -8.64
N TYR A 268 -16.01 -23.00 -8.16
CA TYR A 268 -15.61 -21.84 -8.96
C TYR A 268 -14.13 -21.48 -8.78
N LEU A 269 -13.46 -22.02 -7.77
CA LEU A 269 -12.08 -21.69 -7.42
C LEU A 269 -11.10 -22.70 -8.04
N ARG A 270 -10.04 -22.20 -8.67
CA ARG A 270 -8.96 -23.07 -9.20
C ARG A 270 -8.07 -23.63 -8.10
N ARG A 271 -7.84 -22.86 -7.04
CA ARG A 271 -7.00 -23.26 -5.91
C ARG A 271 -7.54 -22.64 -4.62
N VAL A 272 -7.72 -23.48 -3.63
CA VAL A 272 -8.04 -23.10 -2.25
C VAL A 272 -6.97 -23.67 -1.36
N ASP A 273 -6.42 -22.83 -0.50
CA ASP A 273 -5.43 -23.25 0.50
C ASP A 273 -6.02 -22.98 1.89
N ILE A 274 -6.13 -24.05 2.68
CA ILE A 274 -6.67 -24.08 4.04
C ILE A 274 -5.65 -24.70 5.00
N SER A 275 -4.37 -24.68 4.61
CA SER A 275 -3.29 -25.24 5.41
C SER A 275 -3.16 -24.49 6.76
N TRP A 276 -2.69 -25.21 7.79
CA TRP A 276 -2.50 -24.67 9.14
C TRP A 276 -3.78 -24.20 9.86
N CYS A 277 -4.97 -24.58 9.38
CA CYS A 277 -6.23 -24.39 10.09
C CYS A 277 -6.45 -25.54 11.08
N LYS A 278 -6.48 -25.24 12.40
CA LYS A 278 -6.54 -26.24 13.49
C LYS A 278 -7.70 -27.24 13.39
N VAL A 279 -8.80 -26.86 12.76
CA VAL A 279 -10.02 -27.66 12.63
C VAL A 279 -9.92 -28.75 11.54
N VAL A 280 -8.91 -28.68 10.65
CA VAL A 280 -8.72 -29.64 9.55
C VAL A 280 -8.37 -31.05 10.06
N GLY A 281 -7.75 -31.16 11.23
CA GLY A 281 -7.30 -32.45 11.81
C GLY A 281 -8.41 -33.42 12.24
N GLY A 282 -9.68 -32.97 12.31
CA GLY A 282 -10.84 -33.79 12.72
C GLY A 282 -11.95 -33.92 11.67
N HIS A 283 -11.84 -33.22 10.54
CA HIS A 283 -12.90 -33.07 9.54
C HIS A 283 -12.40 -33.37 8.12
N LEU A 284 -11.71 -34.51 7.96
CA LEU A 284 -11.19 -34.98 6.67
C LEU A 284 -12.29 -35.27 5.62
N ALA A 285 -13.51 -35.59 6.04
CA ALA A 285 -14.62 -35.87 5.12
C ALA A 285 -15.13 -34.61 4.36
N PRO A 286 -15.39 -33.46 5.02
CA PRO A 286 -15.63 -32.19 4.32
C PRO A 286 -14.45 -31.75 3.43
N CYS A 287 -13.21 -31.93 3.89
CA CYS A 287 -12.02 -31.61 3.09
C CYS A 287 -11.89 -32.49 1.84
N TRP A 288 -12.28 -33.76 1.93
CA TRP A 288 -12.34 -34.66 0.78
C TRP A 288 -13.37 -34.21 -0.25
N MET A 289 -14.54 -33.70 0.16
CA MET A 289 -15.52 -33.12 -0.77
C MET A 289 -14.98 -31.88 -1.49
N LEU A 290 -14.22 -31.03 -0.79
CA LEU A 290 -13.54 -29.87 -1.39
C LEU A 290 -12.49 -30.32 -2.44
N CYS A 291 -11.66 -31.31 -2.11
CA CYS A 291 -10.66 -31.86 -3.05
C CYS A 291 -11.30 -32.62 -4.23
N SER A 292 -12.42 -33.30 -4.02
CA SER A 292 -13.14 -34.06 -5.05
C SER A 292 -13.72 -33.13 -6.12
N HIS A 293 -14.27 -31.98 -5.72
CA HIS A 293 -14.78 -30.97 -6.65
C HIS A 293 -13.67 -30.28 -7.47
N GLN A 294 -12.48 -30.05 -6.89
CA GLN A 294 -11.33 -29.51 -7.64
C GLN A 294 -10.80 -30.48 -8.71
N SER A 295 -10.79 -31.79 -8.44
CA SER A 295 -10.39 -32.79 -9.45
C SER A 295 -11.37 -32.86 -10.62
N SER A 296 -12.67 -32.70 -10.38
CA SER A 296 -13.67 -32.64 -11.46
C SER A 296 -13.58 -31.36 -12.31
N ALA A 297 -13.20 -30.23 -11.72
CA ALA A 297 -13.05 -28.95 -12.44
C ALA A 297 -11.78 -28.87 -13.29
N SER A 298 -10.80 -29.75 -13.06
CA SER A 298 -9.53 -29.79 -13.80
C SER A 298 -9.57 -30.67 -15.06
N SER A 299 -10.74 -31.26 -15.36
CA SER A 299 -10.92 -32.27 -16.43
C SER A 299 -11.68 -31.74 -17.67
N VAL A 300 -11.83 -30.42 -17.84
CA VAL A 300 -12.47 -29.79 -19.00
C VAL A 300 -11.60 -28.67 -19.56
#